data_AF-A0A8T5RZY5-F1
#
_entry.id   AF-A0A8T5RZY5-F1
#
_cell.length_a   1.000
_cell.length_b   1.000
_cell.length_c   1.000
_cell.angle_alpha   90.00
_cell.angle_beta   90.00
_cell.angle_gamma   90.00
#
_symmetry.space_group_name_H-M   'P 1'
#
loop_
_entity.id
_entity.type
_entity.pdbx_description
1 polymer ?
#
loop_
_entity_poly.entity_id
_entity_poly.type
_entity_poly.pdbx_seq_one_letter_code
_entity_poly.pdbx_strand_id
1 'polypeptide(L)'
;MDNQDTQADLDKAWEHYEKIRDSLNGLYEILNMNLDKENIFYQCAVDNLENLKDTIIDLLKKDYNPTEIKIKMRDLEFDMKKTLFFEKKENQK
;
A
#
# COMPACT_ATOMS: atom_id res chain seq x y z
N MET A 1 -5.39 27.07 -19.05
CA MET A 1 -5.28 25.66 -18.67
C MET A 1 -6.68 25.11 -18.83
N ASP A 2 -6.88 24.29 -19.85
CA ASP A 2 -8.21 23.86 -20.30
C ASP A 2 -8.82 22.84 -19.34
N ASN A 3 -10.13 22.93 -19.13
CA ASN A 3 -10.93 22.04 -18.26
C ASN A 3 -10.75 20.53 -18.58
N GLN A 4 -10.24 20.18 -19.76
CA GLN A 4 -9.99 18.79 -20.15
C GLN A 4 -8.75 18.18 -19.45
N ASP A 5 -7.69 18.96 -19.21
CA ASP A 5 -6.49 18.46 -18.52
C ASP A 5 -6.81 18.12 -17.06
N THR A 6 -7.66 18.93 -16.42
CA THR A 6 -8.08 18.71 -15.02
C THR A 6 -8.94 17.45 -14.86
N GLN A 7 -9.78 17.12 -15.85
CA GLN A 7 -10.59 15.90 -15.81
C GLN A 7 -9.72 14.64 -15.97
N ALA A 8 -8.77 14.65 -16.90
CA ALA A 8 -7.87 13.52 -17.12
C ALA A 8 -6.99 13.22 -15.89
N ASP A 9 -6.57 14.24 -15.16
CA ASP A 9 -5.81 14.07 -13.91
C ASP A 9 -6.68 13.51 -12.78
N LEU A 10 -7.95 13.92 -12.70
CA LEU A 10 -8.92 13.35 -11.75
C LEU A 10 -9.23 11.89 -12.06
N ASP A 11 -9.39 11.53 -13.33
CA ASP A 11 -9.66 10.15 -13.74
C ASP A 11 -8.49 9.23 -13.35
N LYS A 12 -7.24 9.67 -13.56
CA LYS A 12 -6.04 8.95 -13.09
C LYS A 12 -6.00 8.82 -11.57
N ALA A 13 -6.35 9.88 -10.84
CA ALA A 13 -6.41 9.83 -9.38
C ALA A 13 -7.43 8.77 -8.92
N TRP A 14 -8.57 8.66 -9.60
CA TRP A 14 -9.55 7.60 -9.32
C TRP A 14 -9.05 6.21 -9.64
N GLU A 15 -8.35 6.01 -10.76
CA GLU A 15 -7.72 4.72 -11.03
C GLU A 15 -6.72 4.31 -9.94
N HIS A 16 -5.95 5.26 -9.41
CA HIS A 16 -5.04 5.00 -8.29
C HIS A 16 -5.79 4.67 -6.99
N TYR A 17 -6.86 5.38 -6.70
CA TYR A 17 -7.74 5.08 -5.57
C TYR A 17 -8.32 3.67 -5.65
N GLU A 18 -8.87 3.28 -6.80
CA GLU A 18 -9.45 1.94 -7.02
C GLU A 18 -8.40 0.85 -6.79
N LYS A 19 -7.18 1.04 -7.31
CA LYS A 19 -6.06 0.11 -7.08
C LYS A 19 -5.71 -0.03 -5.61
N ILE A 20 -5.67 1.08 -4.86
CA ILE A 20 -5.39 1.05 -3.41
C ILE A 20 -6.50 0.28 -2.68
N ARG A 21 -7.77 0.62 -2.97
CA ARG A 21 -8.93 -0.02 -2.35
C ARG A 21 -8.93 -1.53 -2.60
N ASP A 22 -8.80 -1.94 -3.85
CA ASP A 22 -8.87 -3.34 -4.24
C ASP A 22 -7.68 -4.14 -3.67
N SER A 23 -6.50 -3.53 -3.57
CA SER A 23 -5.34 -4.17 -2.92
C SER A 23 -5.54 -4.38 -1.42
N LEU A 24 -6.07 -3.37 -0.71
CA LEU A 24 -6.35 -3.49 0.72
C LEU A 24 -7.42 -4.56 1.00
N ASN A 25 -8.49 -4.59 0.20
CA ASN A 25 -9.52 -5.61 0.29
C ASN A 25 -8.98 -7.01 -0.01
N GLY A 26 -8.19 -7.15 -1.07
CA GLY A 26 -7.55 -8.43 -1.40
C GLY A 26 -6.64 -8.95 -0.29
N LEU A 27 -5.87 -8.07 0.37
CA LEU A 27 -5.07 -8.44 1.54
C LEU A 27 -5.95 -8.91 2.70
N TYR A 28 -7.03 -8.18 3.01
CA TYR A 28 -7.98 -8.58 4.05
C TYR A 28 -8.59 -9.96 3.77
N GLU A 29 -9.03 -10.20 2.54
CA GLU A 29 -9.61 -11.49 2.14
C GLU A 29 -8.60 -12.63 2.31
N ILE A 30 -7.35 -12.44 1.86
CA ILE A 30 -6.27 -13.42 2.04
C ILE A 30 -6.07 -13.72 3.52
N LEU A 31 -5.97 -12.71 4.37
CA LEU A 31 -5.79 -12.90 5.81
C LEU A 31 -6.98 -13.65 6.42
N ASN A 32 -8.21 -13.26 6.08
CA ASN A 32 -9.45 -13.86 6.58
C ASN A 32 -9.67 -15.30 6.10
N MET A 33 -9.13 -15.68 4.94
CA MET A 33 -9.19 -17.06 4.44
C MET A 33 -8.14 -17.97 5.07
N ASN A 34 -6.98 -17.42 5.48
CA ASN A 34 -5.82 -18.23 5.85
C ASN A 34 -5.50 -18.24 7.34
N LEU A 35 -6.00 -17.28 8.12
CA LEU A 35 -5.75 -17.20 9.56
C LEU A 35 -7.04 -17.45 10.35
N ASP A 36 -6.89 -18.15 11.48
CA ASP A 36 -7.97 -18.31 12.45
C ASP A 36 -8.26 -16.97 13.13
N LYS A 37 -9.54 -16.59 13.18
CA LYS A 37 -10.01 -15.30 13.73
C LYS A 37 -9.75 -15.17 15.22
N GLU A 38 -9.67 -16.29 15.94
CA GLU A 38 -9.38 -16.29 17.38
C GLU A 38 -7.87 -16.20 17.67
N ASN A 39 -7.03 -16.27 16.62
CA ASN A 39 -5.59 -16.19 16.76
C ASN A 39 -5.10 -14.74 16.81
N ILE A 40 -4.18 -14.45 17.73
CA ILE A 40 -3.49 -13.16 17.85
C ILE A 40 -2.84 -12.71 16.53
N PHE A 41 -2.36 -13.62 15.68
CA PHE A 41 -1.79 -13.28 14.39
C PHE A 41 -2.83 -12.72 13.41
N TYR A 42 -4.08 -13.17 13.47
CA TYR A 42 -5.15 -12.58 12.66
C TYR A 42 -5.43 -11.14 13.12
N GLN A 43 -5.56 -10.94 14.43
CA GLN A 43 -5.77 -9.60 14.98
C GLN A 43 -4.63 -8.65 14.59
N CYS A 44 -3.37 -9.05 14.81
CA CYS A 44 -2.21 -8.24 14.42
C CYS A 44 -2.18 -7.94 12.91
N ALA A 45 -2.59 -8.90 12.07
CA ALA A 45 -2.61 -8.69 10.63
C ALA A 45 -3.70 -7.69 10.20
N VAL A 46 -4.89 -7.75 10.82
CA VAL A 46 -5.97 -6.78 10.62
C VAL A 46 -5.57 -5.40 11.13
N ASP A 47 -4.98 -5.30 12.32
CA ASP A 47 -4.49 -4.04 12.90
C ASP A 47 -3.45 -3.36 11.99
N ASN A 48 -2.52 -4.16 11.44
CA ASN A 48 -1.53 -3.64 10.50
C ASN A 48 -2.17 -3.14 9.19
N LEU A 49 -3.21 -3.83 8.71
CA LEU A 49 -3.94 -3.41 7.52
C LEU A 49 -4.74 -2.12 7.75
N GLU A 50 -5.36 -1.97 8.92
CA GLU A 50 -6.04 -0.75 9.32
C GLU A 50 -5.06 0.42 9.43
N ASN A 51 -3.93 0.22 10.10
CA ASN A 51 -2.87 1.22 10.20
C ASN A 51 -2.32 1.63 8.83
N LEU A 52 -2.19 0.69 7.88
CA LEU A 52 -1.76 0.99 6.51
C LEU A 52 -2.79 1.88 5.80
N LYS A 53 -4.08 1.55 5.89
CA LYS A 53 -5.18 2.35 5.33
C LYS A 53 -5.16 3.78 5.91
N ASP A 54 -5.06 3.93 7.22
CA ASP A 54 -5.03 5.25 7.87
C ASP A 54 -3.78 6.05 7.48
N THR A 55 -2.62 5.40 7.41
CA THR A 55 -1.37 6.04 6.98
C THR A 55 -1.44 6.54 5.54
N ILE A 56 -2.04 5.78 4.62
CA ILE A 56 -2.25 6.23 3.23
C ILE A 56 -3.14 7.47 3.20
N ILE A 57 -4.25 7.46 3.93
CA ILE A 57 -5.18 8.61 4.00
C ILE A 57 -4.46 9.84 4.55
N ASP A 58 -3.68 9.68 5.61
CA ASP A 58 -2.90 10.77 6.20
C ASP A 58 -1.80 11.28 5.27
N LEU A 59 -1.16 10.39 4.49
CA LEU A 59 -0.16 10.77 3.50
C LEU A 59 -0.76 11.65 2.39
N LEU A 60 -1.99 11.35 1.97
CA LEU A 60 -2.71 12.09 0.93
C LEU A 60 -3.32 13.41 1.41
N LYS A 61 -3.65 13.52 2.71
CA LYS A 61 -4.30 14.72 3.27
C LYS A 61 -3.36 15.87 3.59
N LYS A 62 -2.11 15.59 3.96
CA LYS A 62 -1.17 16.65 4.37
C LYS A 62 -0.30 17.11 3.21
N ASP A 63 0.06 18.38 3.25
CA ASP A 63 0.99 18.99 2.31
C ASP A 63 2.43 18.70 2.75
N TYR A 64 2.89 17.48 2.48
CA TYR A 64 4.26 17.06 2.74
C TYR A 64 5.19 17.53 1.63
N ASN A 65 6.48 17.73 1.95
CA ASN A 65 7.49 18.05 0.96
C ASN A 65 7.59 16.92 -0.10
N PRO A 66 7.25 17.18 -1.38
CA PRO A 66 7.23 16.13 -2.41
C PRO A 66 8.58 15.47 -2.66
N THR A 67 9.68 16.20 -2.44
CA THR A 67 11.04 15.67 -2.60
C THR A 67 11.35 14.65 -1.51
N GLU A 68 10.97 14.95 -0.27
CA GLU A 68 11.19 14.04 0.86
C GLU A 68 10.36 12.78 0.73
N ILE A 69 9.08 12.90 0.32
CA ILE A 69 8.22 11.75 0.04
C ILE A 69 8.85 10.85 -1.04
N LYS A 70 9.34 11.42 -2.14
CA LYS A 70 10.01 10.64 -3.20
C LYS A 70 11.23 9.87 -2.70
N ILE A 71 12.02 10.46 -1.81
CA ILE A 71 13.19 9.78 -1.22
C ILE A 71 12.70 8.60 -0.36
N LYS A 72 11.73 8.83 0.54
CA LYS A 72 11.20 7.77 1.41
C LYS A 72 10.50 6.65 0.64
N MET A 73 9.83 6.96 -0.47
CA MET A 73 9.26 5.94 -1.35
C MET A 73 10.34 5.08 -2.02
N ARG A 74 11.49 5.66 -2.38
CA ARG A 74 12.63 4.89 -2.91
C ARG A 74 13.24 3.96 -1.86
N ASP A 75 13.36 4.43 -0.62
CA ASP A 75 13.82 3.60 0.50
C ASP A 75 12.88 2.39 0.67
N LEU A 76 11.57 2.64 0.69
CA LEU A 76 10.55 1.58 0.76
C LEU A 76 10.65 0.60 -0.42
N GLU A 77 10.78 1.09 -1.67
CA GLU A 77 10.95 0.24 -2.84
C GLU A 77 12.20 -0.64 -2.74
N PHE A 78 13.29 -0.11 -2.18
CA PHE A 78 14.52 -0.86 -1.98
C PHE A 78 14.35 -1.97 -0.93
N ASP A 79 13.76 -1.64 0.22
CA ASP A 79 13.50 -2.58 1.31
C ASP A 79 12.55 -3.71 0.85
N MET A 80 11.47 -3.36 0.16
CA MET A 80 10.54 -4.36 -0.40
C MET A 80 11.21 -5.27 -1.41
N LYS A 81 12.11 -4.74 -2.26
CA LYS A 81 12.82 -5.56 -3.24
C LYS A 81 13.71 -6.60 -2.54
N LYS A 82 14.37 -6.22 -1.45
CA LYS A 82 15.19 -7.13 -0.62
C LYS A 82 14.38 -8.35 -0.17
N THR A 83 13.23 -8.11 0.44
CA THR A 83 12.35 -9.17 0.96
C THR A 83 11.70 -9.98 -0.16
N LEU A 84 11.20 -9.35 -1.22
CA LEU A 84 10.41 -10.06 -2.24
C LEU A 84 11.26 -10.81 -3.29
N PHE A 85 12.45 -10.32 -3.63
CA PHE A 85 13.24 -10.84 -4.75
C PHE A 85 14.60 -11.42 -4.37
N PHE A 86 15.21 -10.96 -3.27
CA PHE A 86 16.54 -11.42 -2.88
C PHE A 86 16.49 -12.56 -1.85
N GLU A 87 15.57 -12.55 -0.88
CA GLU A 87 15.39 -13.68 0.06
C GLU A 87 14.89 -14.96 -0.62
N LYS A 88 14.13 -14.84 -1.73
CA LYS A 88 13.73 -15.99 -2.56
C LYS A 88 14.89 -16.76 -3.18
N LYS A 89 16.07 -16.15 -3.35
CA LYS A 89 17.25 -16.81 -3.93
C LYS A 89 18.03 -17.67 -2.94
N GLU A 90 17.89 -17.42 -1.64
CA GLU A 90 18.61 -18.18 -0.61
C GLU A 90 17.85 -19.46 -0.19
N ASN A 91 16.52 -19.45 -0.23
CA ASN A 91 15.67 -20.60 0.12
C ASN A 91 15.51 -21.64 -1.02
N GLN A 92 16.28 -21.55 -2.10
CA GLN A 92 16.28 -22.49 -3.24
C GLN A 92 17.56 -23.34 -3.35
N LYS A 93 18.34 -23.46 -2.26
CA LYS A 93 19.52 -24.33 -2.19
C LYS A 93 19.27 -25.58 -1.36
#